data_AF-A0A531KGC1-F1
#
_entry.id   AF-A0A531KGC1-F1
#
_cell.length_a   1.000
_cell.length_b   1.000
_cell.length_c   1.000
_cell.angle_alpha   90.00
_cell.angle_beta   90.00
_cell.angle_gamma   90.00
#
_symmetry.space_group_name_H-M   'P 1'
#
loop_
_entity.id
_entity.type
_entity.pdbx_description
1 polymer ?
#
loop_
_entity_poly.entity_id
_entity_poly.type
_entity_poly.pdbx_seq_one_letter_code
_entity_poly.pdbx_strand_id
1 'polypeptide(L)'
;MNRFAELLDRLVLTPSRNGKLTLLSDYFRSVEDPDRGLALAAITGDLTIAAVKPAMLRALVMERMDPVLFGYSYDYVGDLAETVSLV
;
A
#
# COMPACT_ATOMS: atom_id res chain seq x y z
N MET A 1 9.25 3.21 4.41
CA MET A 1 8.00 2.87 3.69
C MET A 1 8.15 2.44 2.22
N ASN A 2 8.97 3.05 1.36
CA ASN A 2 9.13 2.56 -0.04
C ASN A 2 9.61 1.10 -0.14
N ARG A 3 10.50 0.68 0.76
CA ARG A 3 10.95 -0.72 0.88
C ARG A 3 9.80 -1.68 1.23
N PHE A 4 8.80 -1.20 1.96
CA PHE A 4 7.62 -2.01 2.33
C PHE A 4 6.69 -2.19 1.12
N ALA A 5 6.46 -1.13 0.34
CA ALA A 5 5.72 -1.24 -0.91
C ALA A 5 6.39 -2.24 -1.87
N GLU A 6 7.71 -2.14 -2.04
CA GLU A 6 8.48 -3.09 -2.85
C GLU A 6 8.36 -4.53 -2.32
N LEU A 7 8.34 -4.72 -1.00
CA LEU A 7 8.10 -6.03 -0.40
C LEU A 7 6.71 -6.57 -0.80
N LEU A 8 5.66 -5.76 -0.70
CA LEU A 8 4.30 -6.17 -1.05
C LEU A 8 4.20 -6.58 -2.52
N ASP A 9 4.76 -5.79 -3.44
CA ASP A 9 4.78 -6.10 -4.86
C ASP A 9 5.45 -7.45 -5.13
N ARG A 10 6.61 -7.67 -4.52
CA ARG A 10 7.35 -8.93 -4.65
C ARG A 10 6.60 -10.11 -4.03
N LEU A 11 5.91 -9.91 -2.91
CA LEU A 11 5.11 -10.95 -2.25
C LEU A 11 3.89 -11.38 -3.08
N VAL A 12 3.23 -10.43 -3.76
CA VAL A 12 2.11 -10.69 -4.66
C VAL A 12 2.58 -11.50 -5.87
N LEU A 13 3.72 -11.14 -6.45
CA LEU A 13 4.25 -11.77 -7.66
C LEU A 13 5.03 -13.07 -7.41
N THR A 14 5.32 -13.44 -6.16
CA THR A 14 6.07 -14.65 -5.82
C THR A 14 5.13 -15.79 -5.39
N PRO A 15 4.93 -16.86 -6.19
CA PRO A 15 4.05 -17.96 -5.80
C PRO A 15 4.69 -18.92 -4.78
N SER A 16 6.03 -19.03 -4.77
CA SER A 16 6.76 -19.96 -3.90
C SER A 16 6.70 -19.55 -2.43
N ARG A 17 6.22 -20.46 -1.57
CA ARG A 17 6.20 -20.25 -0.11
C ARG A 17 7.59 -19.93 0.45
N ASN A 18 8.62 -20.68 0.05
CA ASN A 18 9.99 -20.45 0.52
C ASN A 18 10.55 -19.13 -0.02
N GLY A 19 10.15 -18.74 -1.23
CA GLY A 19 10.45 -17.41 -1.77
C GLY A 19 9.88 -16.30 -0.90
N LYS A 20 8.59 -16.38 -0.54
CA LYS A 20 7.94 -15.42 0.37
C LYS A 20 8.63 -15.36 1.74
N LEU A 21 9.00 -16.49 2.32
CA LEU A 21 9.71 -16.53 3.61
C LEU A 21 11.08 -15.84 3.54
N THR A 22 11.79 -16.00 2.42
CA THR A 22 13.08 -15.34 2.19
C THR A 22 12.88 -13.82 2.11
N LEU A 23 11.92 -13.35 1.30
CA LEU A 23 11.58 -11.93 1.18
C LEU A 23 11.24 -11.27 2.52
N LEU A 24 10.37 -11.92 3.31
CA LEU A 24 9.98 -11.44 4.63
C LEU A 24 11.20 -11.38 5.57
N SER A 25 11.99 -12.46 5.63
CA SER A 25 13.15 -12.54 6.53
C SER A 25 14.19 -11.46 6.22
N ASP A 26 14.48 -11.25 4.93
CA ASP A 26 15.44 -10.24 4.48
C ASP A 26 14.95 -8.82 4.78
N TYR A 27 13.66 -8.55 4.57
CA TYR A 27 13.05 -7.27 4.93
C TYR A 27 13.15 -7.00 6.43
N PHE A 28 12.71 -7.93 7.27
CA PHE A 28 12.71 -7.74 8.73
C PHE A 28 14.12 -7.63 9.32
N ARG A 29 15.13 -8.21 8.66
CA ARG A 29 16.54 -8.08 9.08
C ARG A 29 17.13 -6.72 8.73
N SER A 30 16.70 -6.11 7.62
CA SER A 30 17.33 -4.90 7.05
C SER A 30 16.63 -3.60 7.39
N VAL A 31 15.37 -3.65 7.83
CA VAL A 31 14.58 -2.47 8.18
C VAL A 31 14.65 -2.20 9.67
N GLU A 32 14.87 -0.93 10.02
CA GLU A 32 14.94 -0.43 11.39
C GLU A 32 13.54 -0.12 11.95
N ASP A 33 13.44 0.01 13.27
CA ASP A 33 12.21 0.49 13.91
C ASP A 33 12.08 2.02 13.70
N PRO A 34 10.87 2.57 13.51
CA PRO A 34 9.56 1.91 13.65
C PRO A 34 9.02 1.25 12.39
N ASP A 35 9.61 1.49 11.21
CA ASP A 35 9.13 0.99 9.91
C ASP A 35 8.94 -0.52 9.90
N ARG A 36 9.83 -1.24 10.59
CA ARG A 36 9.76 -2.70 10.77
C ARG A 36 8.49 -3.14 11.51
N GLY A 37 8.17 -2.50 12.64
CA GLY A 37 6.97 -2.80 13.43
C GLY A 37 5.69 -2.42 12.70
N LEU A 38 5.69 -1.29 11.99
CA LEU A 38 4.56 -0.86 11.17
C LEU A 38 4.28 -1.84 10.02
N ALA A 39 5.32 -2.33 9.35
CA ALA A 39 5.19 -3.34 8.29
C ALA A 39 4.65 -4.67 8.83
N LEU A 40 5.09 -5.11 10.02
CA LEU A 40 4.57 -6.31 10.67
C LEU A 40 3.07 -6.17 10.93
N ALA A 41 2.65 -5.08 11.58
CA ALA A 41 1.24 -4.81 11.86
C ALA A 41 0.40 -4.72 10.57
N ALA A 42 0.95 -4.15 9.49
CA ALA A 42 0.26 -4.06 8.21
C ALA A 42 0.03 -5.45 7.59
N ILE A 43 1.04 -6.33 7.63
CA ILE A 43 0.95 -7.69 7.06
C ILE A 43 -0.01 -8.57 7.88
N THR A 44 -0.03 -8.43 9.21
CA THR A 44 -0.92 -9.22 10.08
C THR A 44 -2.35 -8.68 10.14
N GLY A 45 -2.59 -7.49 9.60
CA GLY A 45 -3.90 -6.82 9.64
C GLY A 45 -4.18 -6.10 10.97
N ASP A 46 -3.18 -6.00 11.86
CA ASP A 46 -3.30 -5.31 13.15
C ASP A 46 -3.00 -3.80 13.08
N LEU A 47 -2.56 -3.31 11.91
CA LEU A 47 -2.27 -1.89 11.74
C LEU A 47 -3.57 -1.08 11.66
N THR A 48 -3.89 -0.39 12.76
CA THR A 48 -5.00 0.56 12.80
C THR A 48 -4.48 1.98 12.64
N ILE A 49 -4.75 2.60 11.48
CA ILE A 49 -4.45 4.01 11.24
C ILE A 49 -5.72 4.83 11.44
N ALA A 50 -6.03 5.15 12.70
CA ALA A 50 -7.26 5.86 13.07
C ALA A 50 -7.43 7.23 12.36
N ALA A 51 -6.34 7.83 11.88
CA ALA A 51 -6.33 9.13 11.24
C ALA A 51 -6.68 9.11 9.74
N VAL A 52 -6.56 7.98 9.03
CA VAL A 52 -6.71 7.94 7.57
C VAL A 52 -8.09 7.41 7.19
N LYS A 53 -9.01 8.34 6.92
CA LYS A 53 -10.35 8.02 6.41
C LYS A 53 -10.34 8.00 4.87
N PRO A 54 -11.11 7.11 4.20
CA PRO A 54 -11.20 7.11 2.74
C PRO A 54 -11.59 8.45 2.12
N ALA A 55 -12.42 9.25 2.81
CA ALA A 55 -12.79 10.59 2.38
C ALA A 55 -11.61 11.57 2.36
N MET A 56 -10.65 11.41 3.28
CA MET A 56 -9.43 12.22 3.30
C MET A 56 -8.53 11.91 2.10
N LEU A 57 -8.37 10.61 1.78
CA LEU A 57 -7.61 10.21 0.59
C LEU A 57 -8.22 10.77 -0.69
N ARG A 58 -9.55 10.69 -0.83
CA ARG A 58 -10.27 11.30 -1.96
C ARG A 58 -10.02 12.81 -2.06
N ALA A 59 -10.12 13.52 -0.94
CA ALA A 59 -9.88 14.97 -0.91
C ALA A 59 -8.46 15.32 -1.37
N LEU A 60 -7.44 14.60 -0.86
CA LEU A 60 -6.03 14.83 -1.23
C LEU A 60 -5.77 14.61 -2.73
N VAL A 61 -6.44 13.65 -3.36
CA VAL A 61 -6.28 13.38 -4.79
C VAL A 61 -6.97 14.44 -5.64
N MET A 62 -8.16 14.90 -5.22
CA MET A 62 -8.88 16.00 -5.86
C MET A 62 -8.15 17.34 -5.77
N GLU A 63 -7.22 17.52 -4.82
CA GLU A 63 -6.32 18.69 -4.80
C GLU A 63 -5.23 18.63 -5.88
N ARG A 64 -4.90 17.42 -6.38
CA ARG A 64 -3.82 17.20 -7.36
C ARG A 64 -4.33 16.97 -8.77
N MET A 65 -5.61 16.66 -8.94
CA MET A 65 -6.24 16.31 -10.21
C MET A 65 -7.61 16.95 -10.36
N ASP A 66 -8.01 17.16 -11.61
CA ASP A 66 -9.38 17.56 -11.91
C ASP A 66 -10.38 16.52 -11.39
N PRO A 67 -11.40 16.92 -10.60
CA PRO A 67 -12.35 15.97 -10.00
C PRO A 67 -13.18 15.18 -11.03
N VAL A 68 -13.47 15.74 -12.20
CA VAL A 68 -14.26 15.07 -13.25
C VAL A 68 -13.42 13.98 -13.90
N LEU A 69 -12.16 14.29 -14.25
CA LEU A 69 -11.25 13.31 -14.82
C LEU A 69 -10.94 12.18 -13.83
N PHE A 70 -10.71 12.51 -12.55
CA PHE A 70 -10.52 11.50 -11.52
C PHE A 70 -11.77 10.62 -11.35
N GLY A 71 -12.97 11.22 -11.43
CA GLY A 71 -14.24 10.50 -11.41
C GLY A 71 -14.31 9.43 -12.52
N TYR A 72 -13.95 9.77 -13.76
CA TYR A 72 -13.93 8.80 -14.85
C TYR A 72 -12.91 7.67 -14.64
N SER A 73 -11.72 7.98 -14.12
CA SER A 73 -10.74 6.94 -13.77
C SER A 73 -11.28 6.02 -12.68
N TYR A 74 -11.89 6.58 -11.63
CA TYR A 74 -12.45 5.81 -10.52
C TYR A 74 -13.63 4.93 -10.96
N ASP A 75 -14.53 5.47 -11.79
CA ASP A 75 -15.67 4.71 -12.33
C ASP A 75 -15.23 3.54 -13.20
N TYR A 76 -14.09 3.67 -13.91
CA TYR A 76 -13.52 2.60 -14.73
C TYR A 76 -12.81 1.52 -13.90
N VAL A 77 -12.00 1.92 -12.92
CA VAL A 77 -11.17 1.00 -12.11
C VAL A 77 -11.99 0.34 -10.99
N GLY A 78 -12.87 1.08 -10.32
CA GLY A 78 -13.77 0.56 -9.28
C GLY A 78 -13.16 0.46 -7.87
N ASP A 79 -11.87 0.72 -7.70
CA ASP A 79 -11.18 0.75 -6.40
C ASP A 79 -10.36 2.03 -6.22
N LEU A 80 -10.44 2.65 -5.03
CA LEU A 80 -9.78 3.93 -4.77
C LEU A 80 -8.27 3.80 -4.72
N ALA A 81 -7.75 2.72 -4.11
CA ALA A 81 -6.31 2.53 -3.97
C ALA A 81 -5.67 2.26 -5.34
N GLU A 82 -6.32 1.42 -6.15
CA GLU A 82 -5.88 1.15 -7.52
C GLU A 82 -6.01 2.39 -8.42
N THR A 83 -7.08 3.17 -8.32
CA THR A 83 -7.22 4.40 -9.11
C THR A 83 -6.09 5.39 -8.80
N VAL A 84 -5.75 5.55 -7.52
CA VAL A 84 -4.71 6.49 -7.07
C VAL A 84 -3.30 6.03 -7.45
N SER A 85 -3.05 4.72 -7.57
CA SER A 85 -1.72 4.22 -7.96
C SER A 85 -1.39 4.43 -9.44
N LEU A 86 -2.41 4.69 -10.27
CA LEU A 86 -2.28 4.83 -11.73
C LEU A 86 -2.12 6.27 -12.23
N VAL A 87 -2.21 7.28 -11.35
CA VAL A 87 -2.28 8.71 -11.71
C VAL A 87 -1.19 9.57 -11.10
#